data_AF-A0A9N9C637-F1
#
_entry.id   AF-A0A9N9C637-F1
#
_cell.length_a   1.000
_cell.length_b   1.000
_cell.length_c   1.000
_cell.angle_alpha   90.00
_cell.angle_beta   90.00
_cell.angle_gamma   90.00
#
_symmetry.space_group_name_H-M   'P 1'
#
loop_
_entity.id
_entity.type
_entity.pdbx_description
1 polymer ?
#
loop_
_entity_poly.entity_id
_entity_poly.type
_entity_poly.pdbx_seq_one_letter_code
_entity_poly.pdbx_strand_id
1 'polypeptide(L)'
;MDEDNCFECGKEYIAYWDGTDWVKSNNEFIALKSLGFSQEINDDFFAEIKGYAELMIKNREGVDHRILQYYGITQNPETKEYLMVIEYATYGSLHNYLSNLSNSGKELLWERKIDLLYNISSGLESVHLA
;
A
#
# COMPACT_ATOMS: atom_id res chain seq x y z
N MET A 1 0.79 -3.22 -27.77
CA MET A 1 0.47 -4.57 -27.27
C MET A 1 1.75 -5.09 -26.66
N ASP A 2 1.83 -4.91 -25.35
CA ASP A 2 2.43 -5.82 -24.37
C ASP A 2 1.80 -5.34 -23.05
N GLU A 3 0.60 -5.89 -22.83
CA GLU A 3 -0.15 -5.86 -21.58
C GLU A 3 0.40 -7.01 -20.75
N ASP A 4 1.07 -6.74 -19.64
CA ASP A 4 1.31 -7.77 -18.63
C ASP A 4 1.37 -7.16 -17.22
N ASN A 5 0.24 -7.33 -16.52
CA ASN A 5 0.09 -7.55 -15.08
C ASN A 5 0.55 -6.47 -14.10
N CYS A 6 0.05 -5.26 -14.27
CA CYS A 6 -0.40 -4.48 -13.12
C CYS A 6 -1.88 -4.19 -13.33
N PHE A 7 -2.76 -4.87 -12.59
CA PHE A 7 -4.12 -4.34 -12.40
C PHE A 7 -3.93 -2.88 -11.98
N GLU A 8 -4.40 -1.95 -12.81
CA GLU A 8 -4.35 -0.52 -12.51
C GLU A 8 -4.84 -0.36 -11.08
N CYS A 9 -3.97 0.10 -10.20
CA CYS A 9 -4.34 0.36 -8.82
C CYS A 9 -5.28 1.57 -8.84
N GLY A 10 -6.57 1.29 -9.01
CA GLY A 10 -7.62 2.29 -9.03
C GLY A 10 -7.62 3.05 -7.71
N LYS A 11 -7.76 4.37 -7.78
CA LYS A 11 -7.98 5.19 -6.58
C LYS A 11 -9.39 4.92 -6.09
N GLU A 12 -9.51 4.15 -5.02
CA GLU A 12 -10.78 3.96 -4.34
C GLU A 12 -10.83 4.77 -3.05
N TYR A 13 -12.02 5.19 -2.63
CA TYR A 13 -12.20 5.97 -1.42
C TYR A 13 -12.65 5.06 -0.29
N ILE A 14 -12.15 5.30 0.93
CA ILE A 14 -12.74 4.70 2.12
C ILE A 14 -14.14 5.30 2.31
N ALA A 15 -15.14 4.44 2.49
CA ALA A 15 -16.46 4.83 2.95
C ALA A 15 -16.77 4.10 4.26
N TYR A 16 -17.39 4.78 5.21
CA TYR A 16 -17.89 4.19 6.45
C TYR A 16 -19.40 4.36 6.52
N TRP A 17 -20.08 3.41 7.16
CA TRP A 17 -21.52 3.48 7.38
C TRP A 17 -21.83 4.33 8.62
N ASP A 18 -22.61 5.41 8.47
CA ASP A 18 -22.94 6.31 9.59
C ASP A 18 -24.24 5.95 10.33
N GLY A 19 -24.92 4.88 9.90
CA GLY A 19 -26.24 4.48 10.38
C GLY A 19 -27.37 4.78 9.40
N THR A 20 -27.14 5.64 8.41
CA THR A 20 -28.14 6.05 7.40
C THR A 20 -27.63 5.99 5.97
N ASP A 21 -26.36 6.28 5.72
CA ASP A 21 -25.74 6.20 4.40
C ASP A 21 -24.24 5.83 4.49
N TRP A 22 -23.66 5.48 3.35
CA TRP A 22 -22.21 5.33 3.19
C TRP A 22 -21.57 6.70 3.06
N VAL A 23 -20.91 7.15 4.12
CA VAL A 23 -20.19 8.42 4.15
C VAL A 23 -18.79 8.20 3.64
N LYS A 24 -18.45 8.91 2.56
CA LYS A 24 -17.10 8.97 2.02
C LYS A 24 -16.16 9.62 3.05
N SER A 25 -15.08 8.93 3.41
CA SER A 25 -13.97 9.50 4.16
C SER A 25 -13.22 10.47 3.25
N ASN A 26 -13.10 11.72 3.67
CA ASN A 26 -12.75 12.80 2.76
C ASN A 26 -11.27 12.83 2.34
N ASN A 27 -10.37 12.02 2.93
CA ASN A 27 -8.92 12.19 2.72
C ASN A 27 -8.11 10.90 2.59
N GLU A 28 -8.71 9.71 2.61
CA GLU A 28 -7.95 8.46 2.56
C GLU A 28 -8.32 7.67 1.31
N PHE A 29 -7.41 7.71 0.34
CA PHE A 29 -7.45 6.81 -0.80
C PHE A 29 -6.87 5.46 -0.39
N ILE A 30 -7.53 4.39 -0.84
CA ILE A 30 -7.03 3.04 -0.72
C ILE A 30 -6.58 2.52 -2.08
N ALA A 31 -5.67 1.56 -2.00
CA ALA A 31 -5.22 0.72 -3.07
C ALA A 31 -5.70 -0.70 -2.79
N LEU A 32 -6.29 -1.34 -3.80
CA LEU A 32 -6.55 -2.78 -3.78
C LEU A 32 -5.38 -3.50 -4.45
N LYS A 33 -4.70 -4.35 -3.67
CA LYS A 33 -3.62 -5.19 -4.18
C LYS A 33 -4.09 -6.63 -4.27
N SER A 34 -4.16 -7.16 -5.51
CA SER A 34 -4.22 -8.59 -5.72
C SER A 34 -2.91 -9.22 -5.25
N LEU A 35 -3.02 -10.32 -4.54
CA LEU A 35 -1.88 -11.09 -4.10
C LEU A 35 -1.53 -12.24 -5.08
N GLY A 36 -2.23 -12.34 -6.21
CA GLY A 36 -1.94 -13.33 -7.25
C GLY A 36 -2.12 -14.79 -6.82
N PHE A 37 -2.65 -15.04 -5.61
CA PHE A 37 -3.08 -16.37 -5.24
C PHE A 37 -4.28 -16.72 -6.10
N SER A 38 -4.17 -17.84 -6.82
CA SER A 38 -5.36 -18.52 -7.35
C SER A 38 -6.34 -18.74 -6.18
N GLN A 39 -7.59 -19.05 -6.49
CA GLN A 39 -8.66 -19.27 -5.48
C GLN A 39 -8.31 -20.27 -4.34
N GLU A 40 -7.15 -20.92 -4.39
CA GLU A 40 -6.57 -21.76 -3.35
C GLU A 40 -5.84 -20.89 -2.30
N ILE A 41 -6.58 -20.54 -1.25
CA ILE A 41 -6.00 -20.03 0.00
C ILE A 41 -5.01 -21.08 0.52
N ASN A 42 -3.73 -20.73 0.64
CA ASN A 42 -2.68 -21.61 1.13
C ASN A 42 -1.90 -20.97 2.29
N ASP A 43 -0.96 -21.71 2.87
CA ASP A 43 -0.17 -21.26 4.02
C ASP A 43 0.66 -20.00 3.71
N ASP A 44 1.14 -19.85 2.47
CA ASP A 44 1.91 -18.68 2.03
C ASP A 44 1.05 -17.40 2.05
N PHE A 45 -0.22 -17.49 1.63
CA PHE A 45 -1.18 -16.38 1.73
C PHE A 45 -1.36 -15.95 3.19
N PHE A 46 -1.59 -16.90 4.09
CA PHE A 46 -1.77 -16.58 5.50
C PHE A 46 -0.49 -16.03 6.13
N ALA A 47 0.67 -16.54 5.74
CA ALA A 47 1.97 -16.02 6.20
C ALA A 47 2.18 -14.57 5.77
N GLU A 48 1.86 -14.22 4.52
CA GLU A 48 1.99 -12.85 4.03
C GLU A 48 1.01 -11.90 4.73
N ILE A 49 -0.28 -12.25 4.82
CA ILE A 49 -1.28 -11.44 5.54
C ILE A 49 -0.91 -11.25 7.01
N LYS A 50 -0.43 -12.31 7.66
CA LYS A 50 0.04 -12.26 9.05
C LYS A 50 1.22 -11.31 9.19
N GLY A 51 2.20 -11.35 8.28
CA GLY A 51 3.34 -10.44 8.28
C GLY A 51 2.93 -8.98 8.18
N TYR A 52 2.00 -8.64 7.27
CA TYR A 52 1.45 -7.28 7.21
C TYR A 52 0.71 -6.88 8.49
N ALA A 53 -0.13 -7.76 9.05
CA ALA A 53 -0.86 -7.46 10.28
C ALA A 53 0.08 -7.23 11.47
N GLU A 54 1.13 -8.03 11.61
CA GLU A 54 2.14 -7.91 12.68
C GLU A 54 2.92 -6.59 12.56
N LEU A 55 3.32 -6.20 11.33
CA LEU A 55 3.91 -4.91 11.05
C LEU A 55 3.00 -3.75 11.52
N MET A 56 1.71 -3.83 11.23
CA MET A 56 0.75 -2.79 11.63
C MET A 56 0.57 -2.69 13.14
N ILE A 57 0.53 -3.81 13.84
CA ILE A 57 0.39 -3.83 15.30
C ILE A 57 1.62 -3.20 15.95
N LYS A 58 2.83 -3.57 15.49
CA LYS A 58 4.09 -2.97 15.97
C LYS A 58 4.15 -1.46 15.70
N ASN A 59 3.64 -1.02 14.54
CA ASN A 59 3.60 0.39 14.16
C ASN A 59 2.57 1.23 14.95
N ARG A 60 1.60 0.62 15.65
CA ARG A 60 0.65 1.35 16.52
C ARG A 60 1.28 1.82 17.83
N GLU A 61 2.38 1.22 18.28
CA GLU A 61 3.07 1.62 19.52
C GLU A 61 4.11 2.74 19.31
N GLY A 62 4.49 3.00 18.06
CA GLY A 62 5.31 4.14 17.65
C GLY A 62 5.09 4.35 16.16
N VAL A 63 4.48 5.48 15.81
CA VAL A 63 3.91 5.75 14.48
C VAL A 63 4.99 5.76 13.40
N ASP A 64 5.32 4.59 12.88
CA ASP A 64 6.22 4.45 11.76
C ASP A 64 5.44 4.69 10.47
N HIS A 65 5.40 5.95 10.04
CA HIS A 65 4.79 6.39 8.79
C HIS A 65 5.56 5.93 7.53
N ARG A 66 6.52 5.01 7.64
CA ARG A 66 7.39 4.59 6.53
C ARG A 66 6.92 3.30 5.85
N ILE A 67 5.95 2.60 6.44
CA ILE A 67 5.25 1.46 5.84
C ILE A 67 3.80 1.87 5.54
N LEU A 68 3.31 1.52 4.34
CA LEU A 68 1.94 1.80 3.94
C LEU A 68 0.95 1.18 4.94
N GLN A 69 -0.05 1.95 5.35
CA GLN A 69 -1.06 1.47 6.27
C GLN A 69 -1.84 0.30 5.64
N TYR A 70 -1.90 -0.84 6.32
CA TYR A 70 -2.80 -1.94 5.99
C TYR A 70 -4.13 -1.78 6.72
N TYR A 71 -5.23 -1.89 5.97
CA TYR A 71 -6.60 -1.73 6.45
C TYR A 71 -7.36 -3.04 6.57
N GLY A 72 -6.95 -4.09 5.85
CA GLY A 72 -7.60 -5.40 5.92
C GLY A 72 -7.54 -6.18 4.61
N ILE A 73 -8.40 -7.20 4.52
CA ILE A 73 -8.67 -7.96 3.31
C ILE A 73 -10.11 -7.74 2.86
N THR A 74 -10.33 -7.79 1.55
CA THR A 74 -11.64 -7.86 0.92
C THR A 74 -11.64 -8.98 -0.12
N GLN A 75 -12.81 -9.32 -0.66
CA GLN A 75 -12.94 -10.31 -1.71
C GLN A 75 -13.69 -9.71 -2.89
N ASN A 76 -13.15 -9.85 -4.09
CA ASN A 76 -13.87 -9.47 -5.30
C ASN A 76 -15.10 -10.39 -5.49
N PRO A 77 -16.32 -9.84 -5.57
CA PRO A 77 -17.53 -10.64 -5.64
C PRO A 77 -17.65 -11.46 -6.93
N GLU A 78 -17.04 -11.01 -8.02
CA GLU A 78 -17.06 -11.64 -9.35
C GLU A 78 -15.96 -12.71 -9.48
N THR A 79 -14.70 -12.35 -9.21
CA THR A 79 -13.55 -13.25 -9.42
C THR A 79 -13.30 -14.19 -8.25
N LYS A 80 -13.89 -13.89 -7.07
CA LYS A 80 -13.64 -14.55 -5.77
C LYS A 80 -12.20 -14.41 -5.27
N GLU A 81 -11.42 -13.55 -5.89
CA GLU A 81 -10.05 -13.24 -5.51
C GLU A 81 -10.02 -12.44 -4.21
N TYR A 82 -9.10 -12.82 -3.32
CA TYR A 82 -8.83 -12.03 -2.11
C TYR A 82 -7.86 -10.89 -2.45
N LEU A 83 -8.23 -9.68 -2.01
CA LEU A 83 -7.49 -8.45 -2.24
C LEU A 83 -7.11 -7.85 -0.89
N MET A 84 -5.89 -7.33 -0.79
CA MET A 84 -5.50 -6.50 0.35
C MET A 84 -5.98 -5.07 0.16
N VAL A 85 -6.48 -4.49 1.24
CA VAL A 85 -6.84 -3.08 1.34
C VAL A 85 -5.70 -2.35 2.04
N ILE A 86 -4.99 -1.51 1.31
CA ILE A 86 -3.81 -0.77 1.81
C ILE A 86 -3.91 0.71 1.45
N GLU A 87 -3.10 1.55 2.08
CA GLU A 87 -2.95 2.97 1.76
C GLU A 87 -2.52 3.18 0.32
N TYR A 88 -3.19 4.10 -0.36
CA TYR A 88 -2.81 4.48 -1.71
C TYR A 88 -1.54 5.34 -1.69
N ALA A 89 -0.47 4.85 -2.32
CA ALA A 89 0.76 5.60 -2.52
C ALA A 89 0.52 6.74 -3.52
N THR A 90 0.24 7.95 -3.02
CA THR A 90 -0.14 9.13 -3.82
C THR A 90 0.82 9.42 -4.98
N TYR A 91 2.12 9.19 -4.78
CA TYR A 91 3.18 9.43 -5.77
C TYR A 91 3.64 8.16 -6.49
N GLY A 92 2.99 7.03 -6.25
CA GLY A 92 3.35 5.72 -6.81
C GLY A 92 4.68 5.20 -6.26
N SER A 93 5.38 4.40 -7.08
CA SER A 93 6.68 3.86 -6.73
C SER A 93 7.76 4.95 -6.71
N LEU A 94 8.81 4.73 -5.91
CA LEU A 94 9.97 5.62 -5.88
C LEU A 94 10.58 5.80 -7.29
N HIS A 95 10.63 4.73 -8.08
CA HIS A 95 11.10 4.78 -9.45
C HIS A 95 10.27 5.77 -10.29
N ASN A 96 8.94 5.65 -10.25
CA ASN A 96 8.05 6.53 -11.00
C ASN A 96 8.18 7.98 -10.53
N TYR A 97 8.25 8.20 -9.22
CA TYR A 97 8.46 9.52 -8.64
C TYR A 97 9.75 10.19 -9.14
N LEU A 98 10.88 9.48 -9.09
CA LEU A 98 12.18 9.99 -9.54
C LEU A 98 12.23 10.19 -11.06
N SER A 99 11.68 9.24 -11.84
CA SER A 99 11.60 9.34 -13.30
C SER A 99 10.77 10.56 -13.72
N ASN A 100 9.63 10.80 -13.08
CA ASN A 100 8.79 11.98 -13.37
C ASN A 100 9.50 13.29 -13.04
N LEU A 101 10.25 13.36 -11.93
CA LEU A 101 11.05 14.53 -11.58
C LEU A 101 12.11 14.81 -12.64
N SER A 102 12.88 13.79 -13.02
CA SER A 102 13.91 13.89 -14.05
C SER A 102 13.34 14.35 -15.40
N ASN A 103 12.22 13.77 -15.83
CA ASN A 103 11.55 14.13 -17.08
C ASN A 103 11.00 15.58 -17.07
N SER A 104 10.69 16.12 -15.89
CA SER A 104 10.25 17.51 -15.73
C SER A 104 11.40 18.53 -15.66
N GLY A 105 12.66 18.09 -15.79
CA GLY A 105 13.85 18.93 -15.69
C GLY A 105 14.14 19.44 -14.28
N LYS A 106 13.54 18.82 -13.26
CA LYS A 106 13.73 19.16 -11.84
C LYS A 106 14.69 18.18 -11.19
N GLU A 107 15.47 18.67 -10.23
CA GLU A 107 16.29 17.82 -9.37
C GLU A 107 15.70 17.77 -7.95
N LEU A 108 15.86 16.62 -7.30
CA LEU A 108 15.58 16.48 -5.88
C LEU A 108 16.63 17.24 -5.06
N LEU A 109 16.18 18.05 -4.10
CA LEU A 109 17.08 18.71 -3.14
C LEU A 109 17.83 17.64 -2.31
N TRP A 110 19.07 17.93 -1.89
CA TRP A 110 19.88 16.95 -1.17
C TRP A 110 19.24 16.55 0.16
N GLU A 111 18.58 17.50 0.85
CA GLU A 111 17.86 17.25 2.10
C GLU A 111 16.80 16.17 1.87
N ARG A 112 16.04 16.30 0.79
CA ARG A 112 15.01 15.34 0.40
C ARG A 112 15.57 13.97 0.04
N LYS A 113 16.77 13.91 -0.55
CA LYS A 113 17.46 12.63 -0.82
C LYS A 113 17.79 11.91 0.49
N ILE A 114 18.28 12.65 1.49
CA ILE A 114 18.59 12.08 2.81
C ILE A 114 17.32 11.64 3.54
N ASP A 115 16.28 12.47 3.55
CA ASP A 115 14.98 12.12 4.17
C ASP A 115 14.44 10.82 3.59
N LEU A 116 14.47 10.69 2.25
CA LEU A 116 13.99 9.50 1.56
C LEU A 116 14.81 8.26 1.96
N LEU A 117 16.15 8.36 1.96
CA LEU A 117 17.02 7.25 2.35
C LEU A 117 16.77 6.83 3.81
N TYR A 118 16.68 7.80 4.72
CA TYR A 118 16.37 7.54 6.12
C TYR A 118 15.02 6.82 6.28
N ASN A 119 13.99 7.28 5.57
CA ASN A 119 12.67 6.66 5.61
C ASN A 119 12.68 5.22 5.09
N ILE A 120 13.38 4.96 3.98
CA ILE A 120 13.52 3.61 3.43
C ILE A 120 14.28 2.71 4.40
N SER A 121 15.41 3.17 4.93
CA SER A 121 16.23 2.38 5.87
C SER A 121 15.46 2.03 7.14
N SER A 122 14.71 2.97 7.72
CA SER A 122 13.92 2.70 8.92
C SER A 122 12.70 1.82 8.64
N GLY A 123 12.03 1.97 7.49
CA GLY A 123 10.98 1.03 7.10
C GLY A 123 11.50 -0.39 6.93
N LEU A 124 12.69 -0.56 6.34
CA LEU A 124 13.35 -1.87 6.21
C LEU A 124 13.75 -2.46 7.56
N GLU A 125 14.20 -1.65 8.51
CA GLU A 125 14.45 -2.09 9.89
C GLU A 125 13.17 -2.64 10.54
N SER A 126 12.05 -1.92 10.41
CA SER A 126 10.74 -2.36 10.92
C SER A 126 10.31 -3.69 10.31
N VAL A 127 10.59 -3.92 9.01
CA VAL A 127 10.34 -5.21 8.34
C VAL A 127 11.24 -6.32 8.84
N HIS A 128 12.53 -6.07 9.07
CA HIS A 128 13.44 -7.10 9.59
C HIS A 128 13.17 -7.49 11.05
N LEU A 129 12.62 -6.58 11.84
CA LEU A 129 12.26 -6.82 13.25
C LEU A 129 10.85 -7.38 13.44
N ALA A 130 10.06 -7.47 12.35
CA ALA A 130 8.71 -8.05 12.34
C ALA A 130 8.76 -9.56 12.56
#